data_AF-A0A9F2WFF0-F1
#
_entry.id   AF-A0A9F2WFF0-F1
#
_cell.length_a   1.000
_cell.length_b   1.000
_cell.length_c   1.000
_cell.angle_alpha   90.00
_cell.angle_beta   90.00
_cell.angle_gamma   90.00
#
_symmetry.space_group_name_H-M   'P 1'
#
loop_
_entity.id
_entity.type
_entity.pdbx_description
1 polymer ?
#
loop_
_entity_poly.entity_id
_entity_poly.type
_entity_poly.pdbx_seq_one_letter_code
_entity_poly.pdbx_strand_id
1 'polypeptide(L)'
;MTVAEAGSVARAALPFLFRCGLSSRILEAMVIRYPMAVGLNKGHKVTKNVSKPRHCRRRGRLTKHTKFVRDMIREVCGFAPYERRAMELLKVSKDKRALKFIKKRVGTHIRAKRKREELSNVLAAMRKAAAKKD
;
A
#
# COMPACT_ATOMS: atom_id res chain seq x y z
N MET A 1 -5.65 38.65 10.32
CA MET A 1 -5.39 39.88 9.54
C MET A 1 -4.45 39.46 8.42
N THR A 2 -4.76 39.35 7.14
CA THR A 2 -5.83 39.87 6.28
C THR A 2 -5.92 38.96 5.05
N VAL A 3 -7.15 38.79 4.55
CA VAL A 3 -7.60 38.44 3.20
C VAL A 3 -6.59 38.54 2.04
N ALA A 4 -6.68 37.58 1.12
CA ALA A 4 -6.28 37.71 -0.28
C ALA A 4 -7.36 37.08 -1.19
N GLU A 5 -8.30 37.93 -1.60
CA GLU A 5 -8.94 37.98 -2.93
C GLU A 5 -7.85 38.07 -4.04
N ALA A 6 -8.02 37.77 -5.33
CA ALA A 6 -9.07 37.31 -6.23
C ALA A 6 -8.41 37.06 -7.62
N GLY A 7 -9.15 36.49 -8.58
CA GLY A 7 -8.84 36.57 -10.03
C GLY A 7 -8.60 35.19 -10.68
N SER A 8 -9.60 34.50 -11.23
CA SER A 8 -10.29 34.80 -12.51
C SER A 8 -9.36 35.00 -13.69
N VAL A 9 -9.19 33.95 -14.51
CA VAL A 9 -9.10 34.11 -15.97
C VAL A 9 -9.85 32.97 -16.65
N ALA A 10 -11.03 33.32 -17.14
CA ALA A 10 -11.78 32.57 -18.12
C ALA A 10 -11.23 32.82 -19.54
N ARG A 11 -11.22 31.80 -20.39
CA ARG A 11 -11.59 31.82 -21.83
C ARG A 11 -11.34 30.42 -22.41
N ALA A 12 -12.38 29.60 -22.59
CA ALA A 12 -13.35 29.63 -23.71
C ALA A 12 -12.77 29.04 -25.01
N ALA A 13 -13.22 27.82 -25.35
CA ALA A 13 -13.53 27.37 -26.71
C ALA A 13 -14.20 25.98 -26.64
N LEU A 14 -15.54 25.96 -26.69
CA LEU A 14 -16.27 24.79 -27.17
C LEU A 14 -16.21 24.78 -28.69
N PRO A 15 -16.18 23.59 -29.33
CA PRO A 15 -17.33 23.31 -30.17
C PRO A 15 -17.82 21.85 -30.10
N PHE A 16 -19.15 21.74 -30.06
CA PHE A 16 -19.98 20.85 -30.89
C PHE A 16 -19.76 19.32 -30.90
N LEU A 17 -20.69 18.66 -30.20
CA LEU A 17 -21.56 17.56 -30.65
C LEU A 17 -20.96 16.29 -31.30
N PHE A 18 -20.98 15.19 -30.54
CA PHE A 18 -21.47 13.82 -30.88
C PHE A 18 -20.87 12.85 -29.83
N ARG A 19 -21.53 11.89 -29.17
CA ARG A 19 -22.89 11.36 -29.17
C ARG A 19 -22.97 10.36 -28.00
N CYS A 20 -24.03 10.47 -27.20
CA CYS A 20 -24.61 9.43 -26.32
C CYS A 20 -23.75 8.86 -25.17
N GLY A 21 -24.09 9.21 -23.92
CA GLY A 21 -23.61 8.46 -22.75
C GLY A 21 -23.72 9.14 -21.39
N LEU A 22 -24.14 10.42 -21.33
CA LEU A 22 -24.16 11.21 -20.09
C LEU A 22 -25.57 11.58 -19.58
N SER A 23 -26.63 11.06 -20.20
CA SER A 23 -28.01 11.41 -19.85
C SER A 23 -28.74 10.43 -18.92
N SER A 24 -28.07 9.41 -18.36
CA SER A 24 -28.73 8.42 -17.47
C SER A 24 -28.35 8.52 -15.99
N ARG A 25 -27.28 9.23 -15.60
CA ARG A 25 -26.89 9.33 -14.17
C ARG A 25 -27.54 10.49 -13.42
N ILE A 26 -27.98 11.53 -14.12
CA ILE A 26 -28.53 12.74 -13.47
C ILE A 26 -30.04 12.57 -13.22
N LEU A 27 -30.75 11.79 -14.04
CA LEU A 27 -32.18 11.49 -13.84
C LEU A 27 -32.44 10.45 -12.72
N GLU A 28 -31.48 9.59 -12.40
CA GLU A 28 -31.56 8.63 -11.27
C GLU A 28 -31.46 9.29 -9.88
N ALA A 29 -31.08 10.57 -9.81
CA ALA A 29 -30.97 11.30 -8.55
C ALA A 29 -32.32 11.81 -8.02
N MET A 30 -33.36 11.81 -8.86
CA MET A 30 -34.70 12.33 -8.54
C MET A 30 -35.74 11.22 -8.32
N VAL A 31 -35.30 10.02 -7.92
CA VAL A 31 -36.20 8.95 -7.44
C VAL A 31 -36.12 8.89 -5.91
N ILE A 32 -37.28 8.82 -5.25
CA ILE A 32 -37.39 8.70 -3.78
C ILE A 32 -36.73 7.39 -3.32
N ARG A 33 -35.53 7.48 -2.72
CA ARG A 33 -34.79 6.32 -2.19
C ARG A 33 -35.13 6.04 -0.73
N TYR A 34 -36.11 5.17 -0.53
CA TYR A 34 -36.48 4.68 0.80
C TYR A 34 -35.32 3.89 1.47
N PRO A 35 -35.16 3.98 2.79
CA PRO A 35 -34.27 3.09 3.53
C PRO A 35 -34.83 1.67 3.47
N MET A 36 -34.23 0.81 2.66
CA MET A 36 -34.65 -0.57 2.47
C MET A 36 -33.92 -1.50 3.45
N ALA A 37 -34.57 -2.57 3.89
CA ALA A 37 -33.95 -3.62 4.72
C ALA A 37 -33.03 -4.55 3.92
N VAL A 38 -33.18 -4.57 2.59
CA VAL A 38 -32.44 -5.41 1.64
C VAL A 38 -31.73 -4.56 0.60
N GLY A 39 -30.68 -5.10 -0.03
CA GLY A 39 -29.83 -4.39 -0.99
C GLY A 39 -28.50 -3.89 -0.39
N LEU A 40 -27.72 -3.18 -1.21
CA LEU A 40 -26.36 -2.73 -0.85
C LEU A 40 -26.38 -1.62 0.22
N ASN A 41 -27.31 -0.67 0.08
CA ASN A 41 -27.49 0.46 1.00
C ASN A 41 -28.59 0.17 2.03
N LYS A 42 -28.54 -1.02 2.60
CA LYS A 42 -29.53 -1.49 3.57
C LYS A 42 -29.27 -0.98 4.98
N GLY A 43 -30.33 -1.00 5.78
CA GLY A 43 -30.30 -0.65 7.19
C GLY A 43 -30.70 0.80 7.45
N HIS A 44 -30.75 1.15 8.73
CA HIS A 44 -31.15 2.49 9.15
C HIS A 44 -30.02 3.49 8.84
N LYS A 45 -30.38 4.60 8.17
CA LYS A 45 -29.44 5.63 7.76
C LYS A 45 -29.02 6.46 8.99
N VAL A 46 -28.00 5.99 9.70
CA VAL A 46 -27.41 6.67 10.86
C VAL A 46 -26.14 7.42 10.45
N THR A 47 -25.95 8.63 10.96
CA THR A 47 -24.70 9.38 10.85
C THR A 47 -23.63 8.70 11.72
N LYS A 48 -22.54 8.22 11.10
CA LYS A 48 -21.48 7.52 11.84
C LYS A 48 -20.58 8.51 12.57
N ASN A 49 -20.47 8.38 13.89
CA ASN A 49 -19.49 9.11 14.68
C ASN A 49 -18.08 8.49 14.55
N VAL A 50 -17.11 9.27 14.09
CA VAL A 50 -15.71 8.84 13.93
C VAL A 50 -14.93 9.03 15.22
N SER A 51 -15.02 8.05 16.12
CA SER A 51 -14.24 8.04 17.37
C SER A 51 -12.75 7.73 17.13
N LYS A 52 -11.90 8.24 18.04
CA LYS A 52 -10.46 7.94 18.04
C LYS A 52 -10.24 6.42 18.18
N PRO A 53 -9.39 5.80 17.33
CA PRO A 53 -9.13 4.38 17.42
C PRO A 53 -8.49 4.02 18.76
N ARG A 54 -8.96 2.91 19.35
CA ARG A 54 -8.43 2.38 20.61
C ARG A 54 -6.93 2.07 20.51
N HIS A 55 -6.21 2.28 21.62
CA HIS A 55 -4.77 2.05 21.69
C HIS A 55 -4.37 0.61 21.31
N CYS A 56 -5.19 -0.40 21.64
CA CYS A 56 -4.94 -1.80 21.29
C CYS A 56 -4.72 -2.04 19.79
N ARG A 57 -5.32 -1.23 18.91
CA ARG A 57 -5.14 -1.32 17.45
C ARG A 57 -3.76 -0.85 16.98
N ARG A 58 -2.99 -0.17 17.84
CA ARG A 58 -1.63 0.33 17.50
C ARG A 58 -0.54 -0.75 17.66
N ARG A 59 -0.88 -1.92 18.20
CA ARG A 59 0.08 -3.03 18.37
C ARG A 59 0.63 -3.48 17.02
N GLY A 60 1.96 -3.64 16.93
CA GLY A 60 2.65 -4.07 15.72
C GLY A 60 3.25 -2.95 14.87
N ARG A 61 3.01 -1.67 15.21
CA ARG A 61 3.68 -0.54 14.56
C ARG A 61 5.15 -0.47 14.97
N LEU A 62 6.01 -0.25 13.99
CA LEU A 62 7.45 -0.12 14.20
C LEU A 62 7.78 1.28 14.75
N THR A 63 8.48 1.34 15.89
CA THR A 63 8.92 2.60 16.52
C THR A 63 10.39 2.89 16.18
N LYS A 64 10.84 4.15 16.31
CA LYS A 64 12.24 4.53 16.01
C LYS A 64 13.25 3.69 16.78
N HIS A 65 13.04 3.52 18.09
CA HIS A 65 13.89 2.70 18.96
C HIS A 65 13.91 1.23 18.53
N THR A 66 12.75 0.61 18.30
CA THR A 66 12.70 -0.81 17.90
C THR A 66 13.29 -1.06 16.51
N LYS A 67 13.25 -0.07 15.61
CA LYS A 67 13.94 -0.17 14.32
C LYS A 67 15.45 -0.22 14.52
N PHE A 68 15.98 0.74 15.25
CA PHE A 68 17.42 0.85 15.54
C PHE A 68 17.99 -0.43 16.17
N VAL A 69 17.32 -0.96 17.20
CA VAL A 69 17.73 -2.21 17.85
C VAL A 69 17.70 -3.39 16.87
N ARG A 70 16.69 -3.48 15.99
CA ARG A 70 16.60 -4.58 15.01
C ARG A 70 17.66 -4.49 13.92
N ASP A 71 18.01 -3.28 13.49
CA ASP A 71 19.04 -3.06 12.48
C ASP A 71 20.42 -3.43 13.05
N MET A 72 20.71 -3.02 14.29
CA MET A 72 21.93 -3.41 15.03
C MET A 72 22.07 -4.93 15.19
N ILE A 73 21.01 -5.63 15.60
CA ILE A 73 21.05 -7.10 15.76
C ILE A 73 21.29 -7.81 14.42
N ARG A 74 20.75 -7.27 13.31
CA ARG A 74 20.96 -7.85 11.98
C ARG A 74 22.41 -7.73 11.51
N GLU A 75 23.09 -6.65 11.90
CA GLU A 75 24.52 -6.47 11.61
C GLU A 75 25.38 -7.45 12.41
N VAL A 76 25.05 -7.68 13.69
CA VAL A 76 25.80 -8.60 14.57
C VAL A 76 25.55 -10.08 14.23
N CYS A 77 24.30 -10.49 14.06
CA CYS A 77 23.94 -11.91 13.90
C CYS A 77 23.98 -12.38 12.43
N GLY A 78 23.93 -11.47 11.46
CA GLY A 78 23.90 -11.79 10.04
C GLY A 78 22.63 -12.53 9.58
N PHE A 79 22.77 -13.33 8.52
CA PHE A 79 21.66 -14.04 7.86
C PHE A 79 21.63 -15.53 8.16
N ALA A 80 20.42 -16.08 8.28
CA ALA A 80 20.21 -17.51 8.44
C ALA A 80 20.59 -18.29 7.15
N PRO A 81 20.93 -19.59 7.23
CA PRO A 81 21.36 -20.38 6.07
C PRO A 81 20.31 -20.44 4.94
N TYR A 82 19.02 -20.45 5.27
CA TYR A 82 17.96 -20.43 4.26
C TYR A 82 17.83 -19.05 3.58
N GLU A 83 18.17 -17.96 4.27
CA GLU A 83 18.14 -16.59 3.74
C GLU A 83 19.32 -16.38 2.78
N ARG A 84 20.49 -16.92 3.12
CA ARG A 84 21.66 -16.94 2.23
C ARG A 84 21.35 -17.64 0.90
N ARG A 85 20.78 -18.85 0.94
CA ARG A 85 20.35 -19.57 -0.26
C ARG A 85 19.27 -18.82 -1.05
N ALA A 86 18.36 -18.11 -0.39
CA ALA A 86 17.35 -17.30 -1.06
C ALA A 86 17.97 -16.08 -1.76
N MET A 87 18.96 -15.42 -1.15
CA MET A 87 19.71 -14.33 -1.77
C MET A 87 20.47 -14.79 -3.01
N GLU A 88 21.09 -15.97 -3.01
CA GLU A 88 21.74 -16.54 -4.20
C GLU A 88 20.75 -16.71 -5.36
N LEU A 89 19.56 -17.25 -5.09
CA LEU A 89 18.51 -17.40 -6.12
C LEU A 89 18.02 -16.05 -6.67
N LEU A 90 17.95 -15.02 -5.82
CA LEU A 90 17.57 -13.66 -6.21
C LEU A 90 18.67 -12.94 -6.99
N LYS A 91 19.95 -13.24 -6.75
CA LYS A 91 21.07 -12.71 -7.55
C LYS A 91 21.03 -13.20 -9.00
N VAL A 92 20.65 -14.47 -9.20
CA VAL A 92 20.47 -15.09 -10.53
C VAL A 92 19.09 -14.75 -11.14
N SER A 93 18.34 -13.84 -10.54
CA SER A 93 17.01 -13.39 -11.01
C SER A 93 15.96 -14.53 -11.13
N LYS A 94 16.14 -15.65 -10.41
CA LYS A 94 15.20 -16.78 -10.39
C LYS A 94 14.11 -16.60 -9.34
N ASP A 95 13.34 -15.52 -9.45
CA ASP A 95 12.36 -15.06 -8.47
C ASP A 95 11.27 -16.08 -8.12
N LYS A 96 10.69 -16.73 -9.14
CA LYS A 96 9.63 -17.74 -8.93
C LYS A 96 10.16 -18.96 -8.17
N ARG A 97 11.43 -19.33 -8.40
CA ARG A 97 12.11 -20.41 -7.68
C ARG A 97 12.44 -20.00 -6.25
N ALA A 98 12.92 -18.76 -6.04
CA ALA A 98 13.15 -18.20 -4.72
C ALA A 98 11.87 -18.18 -3.88
N LEU A 99 10.74 -17.75 -4.46
CA LEU A 99 9.45 -17.73 -3.78
C LEU A 99 8.98 -19.13 -3.40
N LYS A 100 9.11 -20.13 -4.28
CA LYS A 100 8.78 -21.54 -3.96
C LYS A 100 9.66 -22.07 -2.82
N PHE A 101 10.96 -21.73 -2.82
CA PHE A 101 11.89 -22.13 -1.76
C PHE A 101 11.52 -21.53 -0.40
N ILE A 102 11.27 -20.21 -0.35
CA ILE A 102 10.87 -19.50 0.87
C ILE A 102 9.53 -20.02 1.36
N LYS A 103 8.54 -20.23 0.48
CA LYS A 103 7.23 -20.80 0.85
C LYS A 103 7.39 -22.17 1.51
N LYS A 104 8.27 -23.04 0.99
CA LYS A 104 8.54 -24.35 1.60
C LYS A 104 9.13 -24.26 3.02
N ARG A 105 9.82 -23.15 3.36
CA ARG A 105 10.43 -22.94 4.68
C ARG A 105 9.53 -22.17 5.66
N VAL A 106 8.83 -21.14 5.18
CA VAL A 106 8.01 -20.22 5.99
C VAL A 106 6.52 -20.63 6.03
N GLY A 107 6.10 -21.48 5.08
CA GLY A 107 4.75 -22.05 4.97
C GLY A 107 3.80 -21.22 4.11
N THR A 108 3.42 -20.03 4.56
CA THR A 108 2.37 -19.22 3.89
C THR A 108 2.91 -18.31 2.78
N HIS A 109 2.08 -18.06 1.77
CA HIS A 109 2.46 -17.24 0.62
C HIS A 109 2.65 -15.75 0.99
N ILE A 110 1.83 -15.22 1.90
CA ILE A 110 1.91 -13.81 2.33
C ILE A 110 3.22 -13.55 3.05
N ARG A 111 3.63 -14.44 3.97
CA ARG A 111 4.92 -14.33 4.66
C ARG A 111 6.09 -14.52 3.71
N ALA A 112 5.98 -15.43 2.74
CA ALA A 112 7.02 -15.65 1.74
C ALA A 112 7.25 -14.41 0.85
N LYS A 113 6.17 -13.72 0.42
CA LYS A 113 6.28 -12.45 -0.31
C LYS A 113 6.98 -11.38 0.52
N ARG A 114 6.56 -11.19 1.78
CA ARG A 114 7.20 -10.25 2.71
C ARG A 114 8.70 -10.56 2.86
N LYS A 115 9.08 -11.83 3.00
CA LYS A 115 10.48 -12.24 3.11
C LYS A 115 11.28 -12.05 1.83
N ARG A 116 10.66 -12.28 0.66
CA ARG A 116 11.30 -11.97 -0.63
C ARG A 116 11.59 -10.48 -0.77
N GLU A 117 10.63 -9.63 -0.41
CA GLU A 117 10.79 -8.16 -0.44
C GLU A 117 11.89 -7.70 0.52
N GLU A 118 11.95 -8.26 1.74
CA GLU A 118 13.04 -7.99 2.70
C GLU A 118 14.42 -8.32 2.10
N LEU A 119 14.60 -9.50 1.51
CA LEU A 119 15.89 -9.92 0.92
C LEU A 119 16.24 -9.13 -0.35
N SER A 120 15.25 -8.75 -1.14
CA SER A 120 15.46 -7.89 -2.31
C SER A 120 15.97 -6.50 -1.91
N ASN A 121 15.40 -5.92 -0.85
CA ASN A 121 15.82 -4.63 -0.32
C ASN A 121 17.26 -4.68 0.22
N VAL A 122 17.66 -5.77 0.88
CA VAL A 122 19.04 -6.00 1.32
C VAL A 122 19.99 -6.01 0.13
N LEU A 123 19.68 -6.79 -0.93
CA LEU A 123 20.52 -6.86 -2.12
C LEU A 123 20.64 -5.50 -2.83
N ALA A 124 19.56 -4.74 -2.89
CA ALA A 124 19.56 -3.38 -3.43
C ALA A 124 20.45 -2.44 -2.61
N ALA A 125 20.40 -2.52 -1.27
CA ALA A 125 21.26 -1.74 -0.39
C ALA A 125 22.75 -2.12 -0.56
N MET A 126 23.05 -3.42 -0.67
CA MET A 126 24.42 -3.90 -0.91
C MET A 126 24.96 -3.40 -2.27
N ARG A 127 24.16 -3.46 -3.34
CA ARG A 127 24.55 -2.92 -4.66
C ARG A 127 24.83 -1.42 -4.61
N LYS A 128 24.00 -0.65 -3.91
CA LYS A 128 24.20 0.80 -3.71
C LYS A 128 25.44 1.12 -2.88
N ALA A 129 25.74 0.30 -1.88
CA ALA A 129 26.94 0.46 -1.07
C ALA A 129 28.21 0.13 -1.86
N ALA A 130 28.18 -0.90 -2.71
CA ALA A 130 29.29 -1.26 -3.58
C ALA A 130 29.60 -0.15 -4.60
N ALA A 131 28.57 0.41 -5.25
CA ALA A 131 28.73 1.47 -6.26
C ALA A 131 29.23 2.82 -5.73
N LYS A 132 29.36 2.99 -4.39
CA LYS A 132 29.91 4.20 -3.76
C LYS A 132 31.34 4.00 -3.25
N LYS A 133 31.86 2.77 -3.33
CA LYS A 133 33.21 2.43 -2.86
C LYS A 133 34.28 2.59 -3.95
N ASP A 134 33.86 2.84 -5.18
CA ASP A 134 34.66 3.38 -6.28
C ASP A 134 34.59 4.90 -6.26
#